data_AF-A0AAU7NIA7-F1
#
_entry.id   AF-A0AAU7NIA7-F1
#
_cell.length_a   1.000
_cell.length_b   1.000
_cell.length_c   1.000
_cell.angle_alpha   90.00
_cell.angle_beta   90.00
_cell.angle_gamma   90.00
#
_symmetry.space_group_name_H-M   'P 1'
#
loop_
_entity.id
_entity.type
_entity.pdbx_description
1 polymer ?
#
loop_
_entity_poly.entity_id
_entity_poly.type
_entity_poly.pdbx_seq_one_letter_code
_entity_poly.pdbx_strand_id
1 'polypeptide(L)'
;MVWKPSWLGDTSNQPHPTNPNQPSSTKRGRTSRDSDSITLATQTPNPTSTTPPTTTTTTTTTTTKPQSGVVARSTTTNKLHHNTTGGIDVVIVGAGLSGLIAADQLTRSGLDVKILEANDRVGGRTLDLPLDDGNIIEMGGQWIGPGQSQILNLINQLGLQTHNTYDHGSSLYRSTHGKLKRYKNWIPCGLVASVDLWRTTRKINALSRLVPSKTSCRGADARYWDERSIGGWIDDTMWSSEARKIFRLAIKGVYAEDSESISFLDLLATVSGAGGDIEQVLSDAQTTRIVQGPQAISKRLADRLPPGTLELNRKVFSIHKSPASSSSPTNQPTYSISTTQGQTYEAPVVIITPPRPLICQIDFQPPLPSSLIQYYRRQPMGSIIKFNIIYPTPFWRKLGLNGGMINADESSPIQLTYDNSPADAKLGVIVAFVLGNNSRRFVRQNPDKLVRRQIVLHFLSTLFGSSALEPCQVLEMNWTLAPYATGGYGSFNPPGVLTSFEEEERDEMSNVGNLFFAGDATSHIWQGYMEGALLSGTSVSTRILDLFHT
;
A
#
# COMPACT_ATOMS: atom_id res chain seq x y z
N MET A 1 10.00 -22.36 15.49
CA MET A 1 10.85 -22.14 14.30
C MET A 1 9.97 -21.52 13.23
N VAL A 2 10.15 -20.24 12.90
CA VAL A 2 9.50 -19.61 11.72
C VAL A 2 10.36 -19.92 10.50
N TRP A 3 9.85 -20.71 9.54
CA TRP A 3 10.62 -21.13 8.39
C TRP A 3 11.15 -19.94 7.58
N LYS A 4 12.36 -20.07 7.02
CA LYS A 4 12.86 -19.18 5.96
C LYS A 4 11.82 -19.18 4.82
N PRO A 5 11.30 -18.02 4.37
CA PRO A 5 10.39 -17.98 3.22
C PRO A 5 10.97 -18.68 1.99
N SER A 6 10.13 -19.41 1.25
CA SER A 6 10.51 -20.42 0.25
C SER A 6 11.17 -19.88 -1.02
N TRP A 7 11.33 -18.56 -1.12
CA TRP A 7 11.75 -17.83 -2.31
C TRP A 7 13.01 -16.98 -2.08
N LEU A 8 13.61 -17.02 -0.88
CA LEU A 8 14.96 -16.51 -0.59
C LEU A 8 16.04 -17.41 -1.26
N GLY A 9 16.11 -17.33 -2.60
CA GLY A 9 17.15 -17.81 -3.51
C GLY A 9 17.91 -19.07 -3.11
N ASP A 10 17.60 -20.20 -3.77
CA ASP A 10 18.62 -21.21 -4.04
C ASP A 10 19.30 -20.85 -5.36
N THR A 11 20.60 -20.56 -5.32
CA THR A 11 21.33 -19.95 -6.46
C THR A 11 21.91 -20.98 -7.43
N SER A 12 21.71 -22.27 -7.17
CA SER A 12 22.12 -23.36 -8.07
C SER A 12 21.06 -23.66 -9.15
N ASN A 13 20.81 -22.72 -10.05
CA ASN A 13 20.10 -23.02 -11.30
C ASN A 13 20.73 -22.28 -12.49
N GLN A 14 21.86 -22.83 -12.97
CA GLN A 14 22.40 -22.52 -14.29
C GLN A 14 21.37 -22.95 -15.35
N PRO A 15 21.04 -22.10 -16.35
CA PRO A 15 20.08 -22.48 -17.39
C PRO A 15 20.70 -23.53 -18.32
N HIS A 16 20.36 -24.80 -18.13
CA HIS A 16 20.66 -25.84 -19.11
C HIS A 16 19.87 -25.59 -20.41
N PRO A 17 20.51 -25.65 -21.59
CA PRO A 17 19.84 -25.35 -22.86
C PRO A 17 18.82 -26.44 -23.21
N THR A 18 17.57 -26.04 -23.46
CA THR A 18 16.48 -26.94 -23.86
C THR A 18 16.66 -27.42 -25.29
N ASN A 19 16.84 -28.73 -25.49
CA ASN A 19 16.92 -29.37 -26.80
C ASN A 19 15.52 -29.84 -27.27
N PRO A 20 14.93 -29.27 -28.33
CA PRO A 20 13.53 -29.50 -28.67
C PRO A 20 13.32 -30.71 -29.60
N ASN A 21 13.22 -31.93 -29.04
CA ASN A 21 12.78 -33.11 -29.79
C ASN A 21 12.29 -34.27 -28.90
N GLN A 22 10.96 -34.40 -28.70
CA GLN A 22 10.13 -35.60 -28.99
C GLN A 22 8.66 -35.45 -28.50
N PRO A 23 7.69 -36.23 -29.04
CA PRO A 23 6.27 -35.85 -29.03
C PRO A 23 5.35 -36.63 -28.05
N SER A 24 4.07 -36.27 -28.09
CA SER A 24 2.96 -36.73 -27.23
C SER A 24 2.43 -38.15 -27.50
N SER A 25 1.71 -38.70 -26.52
CA SER A 25 0.74 -39.80 -26.68
C SER A 25 -0.58 -39.48 -25.95
N THR A 26 -1.66 -40.25 -26.15
CA THR A 26 -3.05 -39.72 -25.98
C THR A 26 -4.13 -40.69 -25.50
N LYS A 27 -5.19 -40.11 -24.89
CA LYS A 27 -6.64 -40.43 -24.99
C LYS A 27 -7.29 -41.59 -24.18
N ARG A 28 -8.52 -41.27 -23.70
CA ARG A 28 -9.69 -42.13 -23.34
C ARG A 28 -9.56 -42.99 -22.07
N GLY A 29 -10.64 -43.46 -21.40
CA GLY A 29 -12.09 -43.38 -21.70
C GLY A 29 -12.99 -43.40 -20.44
N ARG A 30 -14.31 -43.69 -20.56
CA ARG A 30 -15.35 -43.55 -19.50
C ARG A 30 -16.34 -44.74 -19.51
N THR A 31 -17.07 -44.97 -18.40
CA THR A 31 -18.15 -45.99 -18.16
C THR A 31 -17.65 -47.44 -17.97
N SER A 32 -18.28 -48.37 -17.22
CA SER A 32 -19.27 -48.39 -16.10
C SER A 32 -19.17 -49.80 -15.42
N ARG A 33 -20.06 -50.41 -14.59
CA ARG A 33 -21.45 -50.22 -14.08
C ARG A 33 -21.69 -51.21 -12.90
N ASP A 34 -22.54 -50.88 -11.90
CA ASP A 34 -23.25 -51.79 -10.94
C ASP A 34 -22.41 -52.77 -10.06
N SER A 35 -22.89 -53.40 -8.95
CA SER A 35 -24.01 -53.20 -8.00
C SER A 35 -23.66 -53.83 -6.64
N ASP A 36 -24.39 -53.49 -5.56
CA ASP A 36 -25.09 -54.42 -4.63
C ASP A 36 -25.47 -53.76 -3.28
N SER A 37 -26.44 -54.36 -2.57
CA SER A 37 -27.14 -53.73 -1.43
C SER A 37 -27.62 -54.73 -0.38
N ILE A 38 -27.52 -54.38 0.90
CA ILE A 38 -28.26 -55.03 2.00
C ILE A 38 -28.89 -53.96 2.90
N THR A 39 -30.14 -54.19 3.31
CA THR A 39 -30.99 -53.29 4.10
C THR A 39 -31.46 -54.00 5.37
N LEU A 40 -31.63 -53.29 6.48
CA LEU A 40 -32.52 -53.70 7.57
C LEU A 40 -32.98 -52.47 8.39
N ALA A 41 -34.25 -52.45 8.79
CA ALA A 41 -34.88 -51.31 9.46
C ALA A 41 -36.14 -51.71 10.25
N THR A 42 -36.37 -51.09 11.42
CA THR A 42 -37.60 -51.08 12.24
C THR A 42 -37.39 -50.09 13.43
N GLN A 43 -38.39 -49.55 14.13
CA GLN A 43 -39.72 -49.04 13.78
C GLN A 43 -40.24 -48.16 14.96
N THR A 44 -41.13 -47.19 14.72
CA THR A 44 -41.78 -46.34 15.75
C THR A 44 -43.15 -46.88 16.17
N PRO A 45 -43.72 -46.47 17.33
CA PRO A 45 -44.88 -45.56 17.24
C PRO A 45 -45.11 -44.56 18.42
N ASN A 46 -46.03 -43.60 18.18
CA ASN A 46 -46.70 -42.66 19.11
C ASN A 46 -48.09 -43.27 19.56
N PRO A 47 -49.05 -42.68 20.35
CA PRO A 47 -49.49 -41.25 20.36
C PRO A 47 -50.22 -40.68 21.65
N THR A 48 -50.90 -39.51 21.49
CA THR A 48 -52.08 -38.95 22.25
C THR A 48 -51.94 -38.53 23.74
N SER A 49 -52.74 -37.61 24.32
CA SER A 49 -53.60 -36.46 23.87
C SER A 49 -54.13 -35.67 25.10
N THR A 50 -54.68 -34.43 24.95
CA THR A 50 -55.84 -33.80 25.70
C THR A 50 -55.95 -32.25 25.55
N THR A 51 -57.11 -31.68 25.94
CA THR A 51 -57.60 -30.26 25.91
C THR A 51 -58.77 -30.13 26.94
N PRO A 52 -59.51 -29.01 27.19
CA PRO A 52 -59.57 -27.64 26.60
C PRO A 52 -59.62 -26.54 27.72
N PRO A 53 -60.45 -25.46 27.72
CA PRO A 53 -60.77 -24.39 26.74
C PRO A 53 -60.48 -22.94 27.27
N THR A 54 -60.67 -21.89 26.43
CA THR A 54 -61.62 -20.76 26.64
C THR A 54 -61.55 -19.75 25.46
N THR A 55 -62.65 -19.05 25.18
CA THR A 55 -62.92 -18.18 24.02
C THR A 55 -62.43 -16.72 24.13
N THR A 56 -62.15 -16.07 22.98
CA THR A 56 -62.95 -14.88 22.54
C THR A 56 -62.78 -14.53 21.04
N THR A 57 -63.84 -13.98 20.46
CA THR A 57 -64.00 -13.15 19.22
C THR A 57 -63.11 -13.36 17.98
N THR A 58 -63.76 -13.71 16.87
CA THR A 58 -63.22 -13.59 15.49
C THR A 58 -63.46 -12.21 14.91
N THR A 59 -62.51 -11.66 14.14
CA THR A 59 -62.78 -10.59 13.16
C THR A 59 -61.91 -10.80 11.93
N THR A 60 -62.54 -11.11 10.79
CA THR A 60 -61.83 -11.48 9.56
C THR A 60 -61.49 -10.22 8.77
N THR A 61 -60.20 -9.98 8.51
CA THR A 61 -59.75 -8.96 7.55
C THR A 61 -58.64 -9.54 6.69
N THR A 62 -58.85 -9.53 5.37
CA THR A 62 -58.04 -10.28 4.40
C THR A 62 -56.69 -9.58 4.17
N THR A 63 -55.60 -10.14 4.68
CA THR A 63 -54.24 -9.61 4.48
C THR A 63 -53.71 -9.94 3.08
N THR A 64 -53.88 -8.99 2.15
CA THR A 64 -53.12 -8.98 0.89
C THR A 64 -51.65 -8.71 1.17
N LYS A 65 -50.75 -9.55 0.63
CA LYS A 65 -49.30 -9.29 0.68
C LYS A 65 -48.99 -8.02 -0.12
N PRO A 66 -48.23 -7.05 0.43
CA PRO A 66 -47.65 -6.00 -0.39
C PRO A 66 -46.64 -6.63 -1.36
N GLN A 67 -46.89 -6.55 -2.66
CA GLN A 67 -45.85 -6.86 -3.64
C GLN A 67 -44.79 -5.76 -3.57
N SER A 68 -43.55 -6.16 -3.28
CA SER A 68 -42.38 -5.28 -3.32
C SER A 68 -42.08 -4.88 -4.76
N GLY A 69 -42.74 -3.83 -5.25
CA GLY A 69 -42.48 -3.25 -6.57
C GLY A 69 -41.06 -2.70 -6.62
N VAL A 70 -40.12 -3.49 -7.15
CA VAL A 70 -38.76 -3.03 -7.44
C VAL A 70 -38.86 -2.03 -8.57
N VAL A 71 -38.93 -0.74 -8.22
CA VAL A 71 -38.76 0.36 -9.18
C VAL A 71 -37.31 0.35 -9.63
N ALA A 72 -37.04 -0.38 -10.71
CA ALA A 72 -35.76 -0.36 -11.38
C ALA A 72 -35.46 1.08 -11.83
N ARG A 73 -34.56 1.75 -11.10
CA ARG A 73 -34.02 3.04 -11.54
C ARG A 73 -33.22 2.80 -12.82
N SER A 74 -33.86 3.04 -13.96
CA SER A 74 -33.19 3.22 -15.24
C SER A 74 -32.30 4.46 -15.14
N THR A 75 -31.08 4.27 -14.64
CA THR A 75 -30.02 5.27 -14.65
C THR A 75 -29.47 5.31 -16.06
N THR A 76 -30.18 6.02 -16.94
CA THR A 76 -29.64 6.43 -18.23
C THR A 76 -28.51 7.42 -17.96
N THR A 77 -27.30 6.88 -17.77
CA THR A 77 -26.08 7.65 -17.63
C THR A 77 -25.77 8.28 -18.99
N ASN A 78 -26.19 9.54 -19.15
CA ASN A 78 -25.74 10.37 -20.28
C ASN A 78 -24.22 10.41 -20.24
N LYS A 79 -23.57 9.71 -21.18
CA LYS A 79 -22.12 9.72 -21.34
C LYS A 79 -21.64 11.13 -21.65
N LEU A 80 -20.44 11.44 -21.18
CA LEU A 80 -19.70 12.66 -21.49
C LEU A 80 -19.28 12.63 -22.97
N HIS A 81 -19.22 13.79 -23.60
CA HIS A 81 -18.66 13.93 -24.94
C HIS A 81 -17.26 14.53 -24.81
N HIS A 82 -16.28 13.93 -25.49
CA HIS A 82 -14.94 14.49 -25.62
C HIS A 82 -15.00 15.89 -26.25
N ASN A 83 -14.27 16.85 -25.71
CA ASN A 83 -14.36 18.25 -26.13
C ASN A 83 -13.59 18.56 -27.42
N THR A 84 -14.16 18.17 -28.55
CA THR A 84 -13.64 18.41 -29.91
C THR A 84 -13.44 19.89 -30.30
N THR A 85 -13.81 20.84 -29.44
CA THR A 85 -13.59 22.28 -29.65
C THR A 85 -12.45 22.87 -28.82
N GLY A 86 -11.69 22.05 -28.10
CA GLY A 86 -10.42 22.43 -27.45
C GLY A 86 -10.58 22.86 -25.99
N GLY A 87 -10.85 21.90 -25.11
CA GLY A 87 -10.89 22.10 -23.66
C GLY A 87 -10.60 20.79 -22.90
N ILE A 88 -10.33 20.89 -21.60
CA ILE A 88 -9.86 19.75 -20.80
C ILE A 88 -11.03 18.83 -20.44
N ASP A 89 -10.92 17.54 -20.79
CA ASP A 89 -11.86 16.50 -20.37
C ASP A 89 -11.62 16.06 -18.91
N VAL A 90 -10.34 15.94 -18.51
CA VAL A 90 -9.95 15.45 -17.18
C VAL A 90 -8.80 16.26 -16.57
N VAL A 91 -9.04 16.86 -15.39
CA VAL A 91 -7.97 17.42 -14.54
C VAL A 91 -7.52 16.39 -13.51
N ILE A 92 -6.21 16.20 -13.34
CA ILE A 92 -5.61 15.24 -12.41
C ILE A 92 -4.76 16.00 -11.39
N VAL A 93 -5.13 15.91 -10.12
CA VAL A 93 -4.39 16.53 -9.02
C VAL A 93 -3.30 15.56 -8.55
N GLY A 94 -2.05 15.93 -8.77
CA GLY A 94 -0.84 15.17 -8.42
C GLY A 94 -0.28 14.30 -9.55
N ALA A 95 1.00 14.49 -9.86
CA ALA A 95 1.84 13.65 -10.72
C ALA A 95 2.63 12.60 -9.91
N GLY A 96 2.00 12.04 -8.88
CA GLY A 96 2.42 10.77 -8.30
C GLY A 96 2.16 9.61 -9.28
N LEU A 97 2.70 8.43 -8.99
CA LEU A 97 2.57 7.25 -9.88
C LEU A 97 1.12 6.97 -10.30
N SER A 98 0.16 7.06 -9.37
CA SER A 98 -1.26 6.79 -9.66
C SER A 98 -1.87 7.79 -10.65
N GLY A 99 -1.61 9.09 -10.49
CA GLY A 99 -2.10 10.14 -11.39
C GLY A 99 -1.45 10.09 -12.77
N LEU A 100 -0.16 9.74 -12.84
CA LEU A 100 0.55 9.52 -14.10
C LEU A 100 0.04 8.29 -14.85
N ILE A 101 -0.25 7.18 -14.16
CA ILE A 101 -0.87 5.99 -14.78
C ILE A 101 -2.26 6.31 -15.32
N ALA A 102 -3.09 7.05 -14.57
CA ALA A 102 -4.39 7.48 -15.05
C ALA A 102 -4.27 8.38 -16.29
N ALA A 103 -3.37 9.37 -16.28
CA ALA A 103 -3.12 10.25 -17.43
C ALA A 103 -2.62 9.48 -18.67
N ASP A 104 -1.65 8.59 -18.48
CA ASP A 104 -1.02 7.76 -19.52
C ASP A 104 -2.00 6.76 -20.15
N GLN A 105 -3.05 6.35 -19.43
CA GLN A 105 -4.17 5.60 -20.02
C GLN A 105 -5.16 6.52 -20.75
N LEU A 106 -5.64 7.60 -20.09
CA LEU A 106 -6.70 8.47 -20.62
C LEU A 106 -6.26 9.22 -21.90
N THR A 107 -5.02 9.71 -21.96
CA THR A 107 -4.47 10.38 -23.16
C THR A 107 -4.32 9.43 -24.35
N ARG A 108 -3.94 8.15 -24.14
CA ARG A 108 -3.91 7.14 -25.21
C ARG A 108 -5.30 6.80 -25.75
N SER A 109 -6.34 6.98 -24.95
CA SER A 109 -7.73 6.86 -25.37
C SER A 109 -8.30 8.14 -26.01
N GLY A 110 -7.46 9.16 -26.24
CA GLY A 110 -7.83 10.37 -26.98
C GLY A 110 -8.47 11.48 -26.14
N LEU A 111 -8.51 11.37 -24.80
CA LEU A 111 -9.06 12.42 -23.94
C LEU A 111 -8.04 13.52 -23.64
N ASP A 112 -8.52 14.76 -23.55
CA ASP A 112 -7.69 15.93 -23.20
C ASP A 112 -7.46 15.97 -21.68
N VAL A 113 -6.23 15.67 -21.26
CA VAL A 113 -5.83 15.57 -19.85
C VAL A 113 -4.90 16.71 -19.43
N LYS A 114 -5.11 17.24 -18.22
CA LYS A 114 -4.21 18.17 -17.54
C LYS A 114 -3.83 17.64 -16.16
N ILE A 115 -2.54 17.50 -15.87
CA ILE A 115 -2.02 17.14 -14.54
C ILE A 115 -1.48 18.38 -13.84
N LEU A 116 -1.91 18.60 -12.59
CA LEU A 116 -1.49 19.71 -11.73
C LEU A 116 -0.71 19.14 -10.54
N GLU A 117 0.62 19.31 -10.55
CA GLU A 117 1.52 18.80 -9.51
C GLU A 117 2.02 19.93 -8.60
N ALA A 118 1.97 19.73 -7.29
CA ALA A 118 2.33 20.75 -6.30
C ALA A 118 3.85 20.94 -6.15
N ASN A 119 4.65 19.90 -6.38
CA ASN A 119 6.11 19.95 -6.39
C ASN A 119 6.65 20.53 -7.71
N ASP A 120 7.95 20.78 -7.73
CA ASP A 120 8.81 21.03 -8.89
C ASP A 120 9.19 19.76 -9.69
N ARG A 121 8.58 18.61 -9.36
CA ARG A 121 8.97 17.29 -9.87
C ARG A 121 7.81 16.29 -9.84
N VAL A 122 7.91 15.25 -10.66
CA VAL A 122 7.01 14.07 -10.62
C VAL A 122 7.41 13.03 -9.56
N GLY A 123 6.51 12.07 -9.30
CA GLY A 123 6.75 10.85 -8.51
C GLY A 123 6.23 10.89 -7.07
N GLY A 124 6.08 12.07 -6.47
CA GLY A 124 5.54 12.24 -5.12
C GLY A 124 6.38 11.52 -4.06
N ARG A 125 5.95 10.33 -3.64
CA ARG A 125 6.66 9.48 -2.64
C ARG A 125 7.75 8.57 -3.23
N THR A 126 7.88 8.50 -4.55
CA THR A 126 9.15 8.14 -5.19
C THR A 126 9.98 9.43 -5.39
N LEU A 127 11.27 9.35 -5.10
CA LEU A 127 12.23 10.45 -5.19
C LEU A 127 13.64 9.87 -5.23
N ASP A 128 14.37 10.19 -6.29
CA ASP A 128 15.73 9.72 -6.49
C ASP A 128 16.67 10.93 -6.59
N LEU A 129 17.79 10.87 -5.87
CA LEU A 129 18.87 11.84 -5.96
C LEU A 129 19.95 11.26 -6.90
N PRO A 130 20.30 11.91 -8.02
CA PRO A 130 21.42 11.48 -8.84
C PRO A 130 22.76 11.75 -8.13
N LEU A 131 23.77 10.94 -8.46
CA LEU A 131 25.16 11.11 -8.06
C LEU A 131 26.02 11.50 -9.27
N ASP A 132 27.20 12.09 -9.01
CA ASP A 132 28.12 12.58 -10.03
C ASP A 132 28.69 11.48 -10.94
N ASP A 133 28.65 10.21 -10.50
CA ASP A 133 29.08 9.03 -11.26
C ASP A 133 27.97 8.41 -12.14
N GLY A 134 26.76 9.01 -12.14
CA GLY A 134 25.59 8.53 -12.86
C GLY A 134 24.75 7.48 -12.12
N ASN A 135 25.17 7.04 -10.92
CA ASN A 135 24.31 6.23 -10.05
C ASN A 135 23.21 7.10 -9.39
N ILE A 136 22.25 6.46 -8.73
CA ILE A 136 21.17 7.12 -8.00
C ILE A 136 21.11 6.65 -6.55
N ILE A 137 20.53 7.50 -5.69
CA ILE A 137 20.16 7.20 -4.31
C ILE A 137 18.66 7.40 -4.15
N GLU A 138 17.92 6.35 -3.82
CA GLU A 138 16.50 6.45 -3.53
C GLU A 138 16.29 7.13 -2.18
N MET A 139 15.64 8.29 -2.18
CA MET A 139 15.26 9.02 -0.97
C MET A 139 13.80 8.72 -0.56
N GLY A 140 12.99 8.21 -1.50
CA GLY A 140 11.62 7.73 -1.28
C GLY A 140 11.49 6.22 -1.12
N GLY A 141 10.28 5.70 -1.42
CA GLY A 141 10.01 4.27 -1.55
C GLY A 141 10.75 3.67 -2.75
N GLN A 142 11.36 2.50 -2.58
CA GLN A 142 12.44 2.01 -3.47
C GLN A 142 12.39 0.53 -3.87
N TRP A 143 11.57 -0.27 -3.19
CA TRP A 143 11.59 -1.72 -3.32
C TRP A 143 10.33 -2.26 -3.97
N ILE A 144 10.51 -3.43 -4.58
CA ILE A 144 9.47 -4.29 -5.15
C ILE A 144 9.79 -5.72 -4.69
N GLY A 145 8.76 -6.51 -4.39
CA GLY A 145 8.90 -7.91 -4.00
C GLY A 145 8.01 -8.85 -4.82
N PRO A 146 7.96 -10.13 -4.45
CA PRO A 146 6.98 -11.09 -4.98
C PRO A 146 5.55 -10.56 -4.89
N GLY A 147 4.68 -10.98 -5.82
CA GLY A 147 3.26 -10.58 -5.84
C GLY A 147 2.99 -9.15 -6.32
N GLN A 148 4.01 -8.31 -6.55
CA GLN A 148 3.89 -6.98 -7.16
C GLN A 148 4.13 -7.05 -8.68
N SER A 149 3.25 -7.77 -9.38
CA SER A 149 3.47 -8.16 -10.77
C SER A 149 3.23 -7.03 -11.78
N GLN A 150 2.31 -6.09 -11.52
CA GLN A 150 1.97 -5.07 -12.51
C GLN A 150 3.04 -3.97 -12.60
N ILE A 151 3.66 -3.61 -11.47
CA ILE A 151 4.77 -2.66 -11.45
C ILE A 151 6.02 -3.24 -12.14
N LEU A 152 6.27 -4.55 -12.00
CA LEU A 152 7.33 -5.26 -12.74
C LEU A 152 7.06 -5.29 -14.25
N ASN A 153 5.82 -5.58 -14.65
CA ASN A 153 5.39 -5.50 -16.06
C ASN A 153 5.60 -4.08 -16.63
N LEU A 154 5.19 -3.04 -15.88
CA LEU A 154 5.37 -1.66 -16.29
C LEU A 154 6.85 -1.27 -16.42
N ILE A 155 7.71 -1.66 -15.48
CA ILE A 155 9.16 -1.39 -15.51
C ILE A 155 9.78 -1.93 -16.81
N ASN A 156 9.40 -3.14 -17.22
CA ASN A 156 9.80 -3.72 -18.50
C ASN A 156 9.24 -2.90 -19.69
N GLN A 157 7.94 -2.56 -19.69
CA GLN A 157 7.30 -1.72 -20.72
C GLN A 157 7.87 -0.29 -20.82
N LEU A 158 8.49 0.23 -19.76
CA LEU A 158 9.16 1.53 -19.73
C LEU A 158 10.65 1.45 -20.14
N GLY A 159 11.19 0.26 -20.39
CA GLY A 159 12.61 0.06 -20.70
C GLY A 159 13.52 0.45 -19.52
N LEU A 160 13.15 0.02 -18.31
CA LEU A 160 13.90 0.19 -17.08
C LEU A 160 14.46 -1.16 -16.61
N GLN A 161 15.61 -1.14 -15.94
CA GLN A 161 16.33 -2.34 -15.51
C GLN A 161 16.19 -2.54 -14.00
N THR A 162 16.08 -3.80 -13.56
CA THR A 162 16.07 -4.18 -12.15
C THR A 162 17.39 -4.83 -11.73
N HIS A 163 17.65 -4.81 -10.42
CA HIS A 163 18.66 -5.64 -9.78
C HIS A 163 18.19 -6.06 -8.38
N ASN A 164 18.80 -7.11 -7.84
CA ASN A 164 18.48 -7.56 -6.49
C ASN A 164 19.09 -6.64 -5.42
N THR A 165 18.39 -6.45 -4.31
CA THR A 165 18.96 -5.98 -3.04
C THR A 165 20.05 -6.96 -2.60
N TYR A 166 21.18 -6.46 -2.09
CA TYR A 166 22.28 -7.33 -1.66
C TYR A 166 21.97 -7.99 -0.32
N ASP A 167 21.77 -9.31 -0.31
CA ASP A 167 21.43 -10.10 0.88
C ASP A 167 22.58 -11.00 1.38
N HIS A 168 23.63 -11.16 0.57
CA HIS A 168 24.71 -12.14 0.80
C HIS A 168 25.56 -11.80 2.02
N GLY A 169 25.49 -12.64 3.05
CA GLY A 169 26.30 -12.49 4.26
C GLY A 169 25.53 -12.95 5.49
N SER A 170 25.67 -12.18 6.57
CA SER A 170 24.82 -12.25 7.76
C SER A 170 24.23 -10.88 8.04
N SER A 171 22.94 -10.85 8.38
CA SER A 171 22.25 -9.72 8.98
C SER A 171 22.61 -9.57 10.47
N LEU A 172 22.29 -8.41 11.05
CA LEU A 172 22.54 -8.07 12.46
C LEU A 172 21.23 -7.96 13.25
N TYR A 173 21.12 -8.67 14.37
CA TYR A 173 20.06 -8.49 15.36
C TYR A 173 20.66 -7.76 16.57
N ARG A 174 20.17 -6.55 16.85
CA ARG A 174 20.47 -5.83 18.10
C ARG A 174 19.32 -6.05 19.07
N SER A 175 19.60 -6.76 20.15
CA SER A 175 18.61 -7.14 21.16
C SER A 175 18.15 -5.97 22.03
N THR A 176 17.09 -6.19 22.81
CA THR A 176 16.48 -5.21 23.75
C THR A 176 17.42 -4.68 24.84
N HIS A 177 18.63 -5.25 24.96
CA HIS A 177 19.68 -4.88 25.92
C HIS A 177 20.96 -4.44 25.18
N GLY A 178 20.83 -3.95 23.94
CA GLY A 178 21.93 -3.49 23.10
C GLY A 178 22.88 -4.56 22.56
N LYS A 179 22.84 -5.80 23.07
CA LYS A 179 23.72 -6.89 22.62
C LYS A 179 23.46 -7.24 21.15
N LEU A 180 24.51 -7.22 20.35
CA LEU A 180 24.51 -7.52 18.92
C LEU A 180 24.71 -9.03 18.65
N LYS A 181 24.01 -9.59 17.68
CA LYS A 181 24.17 -10.97 17.20
C LYS A 181 24.13 -10.99 15.66
N ARG A 182 24.96 -11.82 15.03
CA ARG A 182 24.88 -12.10 13.57
C ARG A 182 23.88 -13.22 13.31
N TYR A 183 23.14 -13.15 12.21
CA TYR A 183 22.26 -14.23 11.75
C TYR A 183 22.14 -14.28 10.22
N LYS A 184 21.67 -15.40 9.66
CA LYS A 184 21.35 -15.53 8.22
C LYS A 184 19.86 -15.76 7.98
N ASN A 185 19.36 -16.90 8.43
CA ASN A 185 18.01 -17.38 8.11
C ASN A 185 16.99 -17.22 9.26
N TRP A 186 17.45 -16.98 10.50
CA TRP A 186 16.60 -17.02 11.71
C TRP A 186 16.98 -15.89 12.66
N ILE A 187 16.01 -15.09 13.12
CA ILE A 187 16.24 -14.05 14.12
C ILE A 187 16.70 -14.73 15.44
N PRO A 188 17.87 -14.38 16.00
CA PRO A 188 18.51 -15.13 17.09
C PRO A 188 17.92 -14.76 18.47
N CYS A 189 16.62 -14.96 18.62
CA CYS A 189 15.81 -14.86 19.83
C CYS A 189 15.73 -16.20 20.59
N GLY A 190 15.15 -16.20 21.79
CA GLY A 190 14.96 -17.42 22.58
C GLY A 190 14.01 -18.44 21.94
N LEU A 191 14.10 -19.72 22.34
CA LEU A 191 13.25 -20.80 21.80
C LEU A 191 11.75 -20.52 22.00
N VAL A 192 11.36 -20.01 23.17
CA VAL A 192 9.96 -19.62 23.45
C VAL A 192 9.50 -18.51 22.49
N ALA A 193 10.33 -17.49 22.25
CA ALA A 193 10.02 -16.44 21.27
C ALA A 193 9.93 -17.00 19.84
N SER A 194 10.83 -17.92 19.47
CA SER A 194 10.84 -18.60 18.17
C SER A 194 9.65 -19.54 17.91
N VAL A 195 8.92 -19.95 18.96
CA VAL A 195 7.67 -20.72 18.86
C VAL A 195 6.47 -19.78 18.86
N ASP A 196 6.50 -18.74 19.70
CA ASP A 196 5.43 -17.76 19.83
C ASP A 196 5.26 -16.91 18.56
N LEU A 197 6.37 -16.45 17.95
CA LEU A 197 6.37 -15.81 16.62
C LEU A 197 5.73 -16.74 15.58
N TRP A 198 6.11 -18.02 15.51
CA TRP A 198 5.56 -18.97 14.53
C TRP A 198 4.06 -19.20 14.70
N ARG A 199 3.60 -19.39 15.94
CA ARG A 199 2.17 -19.51 16.26
C ARG A 199 1.41 -18.24 15.88
N THR A 200 2.02 -17.07 16.08
CA THR A 200 1.45 -15.76 15.76
C THR A 200 1.34 -15.52 14.26
N THR A 201 2.42 -15.73 13.50
CA THR A 201 2.45 -15.71 12.02
C THR A 201 1.36 -16.63 11.46
N ARG A 202 1.28 -17.89 11.93
CA ARG A 202 0.23 -18.83 11.47
C ARG A 202 -1.18 -18.41 11.87
N LYS A 203 -1.39 -17.78 13.03
CA LYS A 203 -2.69 -17.24 13.46
C LYS A 203 -3.12 -16.08 12.55
N ILE A 204 -2.22 -15.14 12.22
CA ILE A 204 -2.53 -14.02 11.33
C ILE A 204 -2.79 -14.51 9.89
N ASN A 205 -2.00 -15.43 9.38
CA ASN A 205 -2.21 -16.02 8.04
C ASN A 205 -3.49 -16.87 7.96
N ALA A 206 -4.06 -17.31 9.09
CA ALA A 206 -5.38 -17.93 9.13
C ALA A 206 -6.50 -16.87 9.16
N LEU A 207 -6.35 -15.82 9.99
CA LEU A 207 -7.35 -14.76 10.15
C LEU A 207 -7.47 -13.85 8.91
N SER A 208 -6.37 -13.52 8.24
CA SER A 208 -6.37 -12.68 7.02
C SER A 208 -7.16 -13.30 5.88
N ARG A 209 -7.23 -14.64 5.79
CA ARG A 209 -8.06 -15.37 4.81
C ARG A 209 -9.56 -15.28 5.09
N LEU A 210 -9.95 -14.81 6.29
CA LEU A 210 -11.33 -14.51 6.65
C LEU A 210 -11.70 -13.04 6.42
N VAL A 211 -10.72 -12.19 6.04
CA VAL A 211 -10.90 -10.77 5.73
C VAL A 211 -10.58 -10.56 4.25
N PRO A 212 -11.58 -10.49 3.35
CA PRO A 212 -11.31 -10.11 1.96
C PRO A 212 -10.83 -8.67 1.95
N SER A 213 -9.70 -8.38 1.32
CA SER A 213 -9.02 -7.08 1.48
C SER A 213 -9.86 -5.89 0.99
N LYS A 214 -10.66 -6.07 -0.06
CA LYS A 214 -11.64 -5.06 -0.51
C LYS A 214 -12.77 -4.88 0.51
N THR A 215 -13.35 -5.99 0.96
CA THR A 215 -14.61 -6.01 1.72
C THR A 215 -14.40 -6.11 3.24
N SER A 216 -13.31 -5.53 3.75
CA SER A 216 -12.75 -5.90 5.05
C SER A 216 -13.69 -5.69 6.24
N CYS A 217 -14.58 -4.70 6.20
CA CYS A 217 -15.56 -4.43 7.25
C CYS A 217 -16.74 -5.43 7.29
N ARG A 218 -17.00 -6.21 6.22
CA ARG A 218 -18.18 -7.08 6.12
C ARG A 218 -18.03 -8.43 6.84
N GLY A 219 -16.86 -8.75 7.39
CA GLY A 219 -16.64 -9.96 8.19
C GLY A 219 -17.35 -9.91 9.54
N ALA A 220 -17.89 -11.03 10.04
CA ALA A 220 -18.64 -11.07 11.31
C ALA A 220 -17.82 -10.55 12.52
N ASP A 221 -16.52 -10.88 12.57
CA ASP A 221 -15.59 -10.42 13.60
C ASP A 221 -14.90 -9.08 13.25
N ALA A 222 -15.20 -8.47 12.10
CA ALA A 222 -14.43 -7.32 11.58
C ALA A 222 -14.44 -6.14 12.56
N ARG A 223 -15.59 -5.84 13.19
CA ARG A 223 -15.69 -4.81 14.23
C ARG A 223 -14.83 -5.13 15.46
N TYR A 224 -14.80 -6.38 15.91
CA TYR A 224 -13.95 -6.82 17.03
C TYR A 224 -12.45 -6.72 16.69
N TRP A 225 -12.07 -6.96 15.44
CA TRP A 225 -10.70 -6.74 14.97
C TRP A 225 -10.35 -5.28 14.73
N ASP A 226 -11.33 -4.43 14.40
CA ASP A 226 -11.10 -3.02 14.10
C ASP A 226 -11.08 -2.14 15.35
N GLU A 227 -11.97 -2.36 16.33
CA GLU A 227 -11.97 -1.65 17.62
C GLU A 227 -10.70 -1.92 18.47
N ARG A 228 -9.83 -2.83 18.02
CA ARG A 228 -8.58 -3.22 18.67
C ARG A 228 -7.37 -2.81 17.84
N SER A 229 -6.36 -2.24 18.49
CA SER A 229 -5.07 -2.03 17.83
C SER A 229 -4.28 -3.34 17.66
N ILE A 230 -3.39 -3.38 16.67
CA ILE A 230 -2.33 -4.40 16.58
C ILE A 230 -1.55 -4.41 17.91
N GLY A 231 -1.35 -3.21 18.49
CA GLY A 231 -0.99 -2.92 19.87
C GLY A 231 -1.50 -3.94 20.89
N GLY A 232 -2.79 -3.84 21.23
CA GLY A 232 -3.42 -4.71 22.23
C GLY A 232 -3.61 -6.16 21.77
N TRP A 233 -3.76 -6.42 20.46
CA TRP A 233 -3.80 -7.81 19.96
C TRP A 233 -2.50 -8.57 20.20
N ILE A 234 -1.35 -7.90 20.06
CA ILE A 234 -0.03 -8.47 20.37
C ILE A 234 0.08 -8.83 21.86
N ASP A 235 -0.35 -7.95 22.77
CA ASP A 235 -0.25 -8.22 24.21
C ASP A 235 -1.21 -9.34 24.68
N ASP A 236 -2.44 -9.38 24.16
CA ASP A 236 -3.41 -10.44 24.51
C ASP A 236 -3.08 -11.79 23.86
N THR A 237 -2.45 -11.80 22.68
CA THR A 237 -2.17 -13.05 21.93
C THR A 237 -0.82 -13.67 22.27
N MET A 238 0.25 -12.88 22.36
CA MET A 238 1.63 -13.36 22.36
C MET A 238 2.19 -13.50 23.77
N TRP A 239 2.84 -14.62 24.05
CA TRP A 239 3.29 -14.98 25.40
C TRP A 239 4.67 -14.38 25.74
N SER A 240 5.59 -14.33 24.78
CA SER A 240 6.98 -13.91 25.01
C SER A 240 7.19 -12.41 24.84
N SER A 241 7.78 -11.75 25.84
CA SER A 241 8.13 -10.32 25.78
C SER A 241 9.22 -10.00 24.73
N GLU A 242 10.08 -10.95 24.38
CA GLU A 242 11.03 -10.80 23.26
C GLU A 242 10.29 -10.91 21.91
N ALA A 243 9.36 -11.88 21.78
CA ALA A 243 8.54 -12.02 20.57
C ALA A 243 7.66 -10.79 20.33
N ARG A 244 6.99 -10.26 21.38
CA ARG A 244 6.19 -9.03 21.28
C ARG A 244 7.01 -7.87 20.74
N LYS A 245 8.22 -7.64 21.27
CA LYS A 245 9.11 -6.55 20.80
C LYS A 245 9.60 -6.75 19.36
N ILE A 246 9.99 -7.98 18.98
CA ILE A 246 10.39 -8.29 17.60
C ILE A 246 9.21 -8.07 16.63
N PHE A 247 8.00 -8.46 17.01
CA PHE A 247 6.83 -8.33 16.16
C PHE A 247 6.34 -6.87 16.06
N ARG A 248 6.38 -6.08 17.14
CA ARG A 248 6.16 -4.62 17.11
C ARG A 248 7.14 -3.90 16.17
N LEU A 249 8.42 -4.27 16.22
CA LEU A 249 9.45 -3.76 15.31
C LEU A 249 9.14 -4.10 13.83
N ALA A 250 8.66 -5.31 13.55
CA ALA A 250 8.29 -5.74 12.21
C ALA A 250 7.10 -4.95 11.65
N ILE A 251 6.04 -4.77 12.45
CA ILE A 251 4.88 -3.91 12.12
C ILE A 251 5.32 -2.45 11.90
N LYS A 252 6.19 -1.92 12.77
CA LYS A 252 6.78 -0.58 12.62
C LYS A 252 7.58 -0.44 11.32
N GLY A 253 8.26 -1.51 10.87
CA GLY A 253 8.94 -1.57 9.57
C GLY A 253 8.01 -1.40 8.36
N VAL A 254 6.80 -1.96 8.43
CA VAL A 254 5.78 -1.91 7.36
C VAL A 254 4.99 -0.60 7.33
N TYR A 255 4.54 -0.12 8.49
CA TYR A 255 3.65 1.05 8.56
C TYR A 255 4.41 2.37 8.79
N ALA A 256 5.70 2.30 9.14
CA ALA A 256 6.47 3.42 9.70
C ALA A 256 5.81 4.06 10.95
N GLU A 257 5.02 3.28 11.68
CA GLU A 257 4.26 3.71 12.85
C GLU A 257 4.16 2.60 13.91
N ASP A 258 4.02 2.98 15.18
CA ASP A 258 3.84 2.04 16.28
C ASP A 258 2.50 1.28 16.19
N SER A 259 2.57 -0.04 16.45
CA SER A 259 1.44 -0.99 16.38
C SER A 259 0.20 -0.58 17.18
N GLU A 260 0.41 0.19 18.23
CA GLU A 260 -0.55 0.73 19.17
C GLU A 260 -1.52 1.73 18.52
N SER A 261 -1.10 2.37 17.42
CA SER A 261 -1.90 3.38 16.69
C SER A 261 -2.68 2.81 15.50
N ILE A 262 -2.49 1.53 15.15
CA ILE A 262 -3.02 0.91 13.92
C ILE A 262 -4.04 -0.17 14.28
N SER A 263 -5.16 -0.21 13.56
CA SER A 263 -6.23 -1.23 13.66
C SER A 263 -5.70 -2.64 13.34
N PHE A 264 -6.14 -3.66 14.08
CA PHE A 264 -5.79 -5.04 13.77
C PHE A 264 -6.54 -5.54 12.52
N LEU A 265 -7.73 -5.01 12.20
CA LEU A 265 -8.39 -5.27 10.92
C LEU A 265 -7.58 -4.72 9.73
N ASP A 266 -6.93 -3.56 9.88
CA ASP A 266 -6.06 -2.97 8.85
C ASP A 266 -4.88 -3.89 8.51
N LEU A 267 -4.29 -4.54 9.51
CA LEU A 267 -3.26 -5.57 9.31
C LEU A 267 -3.81 -6.79 8.57
N LEU A 268 -4.97 -7.31 8.97
CA LEU A 268 -5.57 -8.48 8.32
C LEU A 268 -5.92 -8.19 6.84
N ALA A 269 -6.48 -7.01 6.56
CA ALA A 269 -6.79 -6.55 5.22
C ALA A 269 -5.51 -6.33 4.38
N THR A 270 -4.46 -5.76 4.97
CA THR A 270 -3.15 -5.55 4.31
C THR A 270 -2.49 -6.88 3.96
N VAL A 271 -2.47 -7.85 4.88
CA VAL A 271 -1.93 -9.19 4.63
C VAL A 271 -2.75 -9.94 3.58
N SER A 272 -4.08 -9.82 3.61
CA SER A 272 -4.98 -10.38 2.59
C SER A 272 -4.72 -9.78 1.21
N GLY A 273 -4.57 -8.45 1.13
CA GLY A 273 -4.23 -7.71 -0.09
C GLY A 273 -2.79 -7.91 -0.60
N ALA A 274 -1.95 -8.59 0.18
CA ALA A 274 -0.63 -9.08 -0.20
C ALA A 274 -0.60 -10.63 -0.25
N GLY A 275 -1.70 -11.25 -0.70
CA GLY A 275 -1.76 -12.69 -1.01
C GLY A 275 -1.99 -13.64 0.19
N GLY A 276 -2.30 -13.13 1.38
CA GLY A 276 -2.68 -13.94 2.54
C GLY A 276 -1.52 -14.62 3.28
N ASP A 277 -0.31 -14.06 3.16
CA ASP A 277 0.84 -14.40 4.02
C ASP A 277 1.52 -13.11 4.52
N ILE A 278 1.67 -12.98 5.84
CA ILE A 278 2.27 -11.79 6.45
C ILE A 278 3.76 -11.60 6.12
N GLU A 279 4.49 -12.68 5.80
CA GLU A 279 5.91 -12.56 5.37
C GLU A 279 6.03 -11.76 4.06
N GLN A 280 5.03 -11.81 3.17
CA GLN A 280 5.02 -11.01 1.94
C GLN A 280 5.15 -9.50 2.22
N VAL A 281 4.63 -9.03 3.35
CA VAL A 281 4.70 -7.62 3.76
C VAL A 281 5.87 -7.35 4.70
N LEU A 282 6.19 -8.28 5.62
CA LEU A 282 7.24 -8.10 6.64
C LEU A 282 8.67 -8.28 6.11
N SER A 283 8.88 -9.20 5.17
CA SER A 283 10.21 -9.66 4.77
C SER A 283 10.42 -9.86 3.26
N ASP A 284 9.36 -10.08 2.48
CA ASP A 284 9.52 -10.35 1.04
C ASP A 284 9.58 -9.09 0.15
N ALA A 285 8.94 -8.00 0.59
CA ALA A 285 8.75 -6.78 -0.22
C ALA A 285 10.04 -6.01 -0.57
N GLN A 286 11.20 -6.37 -0.02
CA GLN A 286 12.46 -5.59 -0.09
C GLN A 286 13.54 -6.14 -1.04
N THR A 287 13.20 -7.04 -1.97
CA THR A 287 14.22 -7.80 -2.74
C THR A 287 14.62 -7.23 -4.10
N THR A 288 13.76 -6.50 -4.78
CA THR A 288 14.06 -5.94 -6.11
C THR A 288 14.17 -4.42 -6.04
N ARG A 289 15.20 -3.86 -6.69
CA ARG A 289 15.43 -2.42 -6.90
C ARG A 289 15.54 -2.13 -8.40
N ILE A 290 15.47 -0.85 -8.76
CA ILE A 290 15.53 -0.37 -10.15
C ILE A 290 16.84 0.39 -10.34
N VAL A 291 17.63 0.02 -11.35
CA VAL A 291 18.97 0.58 -11.61
C VAL A 291 18.91 2.09 -11.84
N GLN A 292 17.89 2.56 -12.55
CA GLN A 292 17.64 3.99 -12.81
C GLN A 292 16.82 4.68 -11.70
N GLY A 293 16.44 3.95 -10.65
CA GLY A 293 15.62 4.42 -9.54
C GLY A 293 14.09 4.36 -9.78
N PRO A 294 13.29 4.25 -8.70
CA PRO A 294 11.82 4.17 -8.74
C PRO A 294 11.13 5.44 -9.30
N GLN A 295 11.74 6.62 -9.16
CA GLN A 295 11.21 7.85 -9.76
C GLN A 295 11.37 7.84 -11.30
N ALA A 296 12.25 7.00 -11.86
CA ALA A 296 12.37 6.83 -13.32
C ALA A 296 11.08 6.29 -13.95
N ILE A 297 10.26 5.53 -13.21
CA ILE A 297 8.92 5.11 -13.66
C ILE A 297 8.07 6.35 -13.94
N SER A 298 8.00 7.27 -12.97
CA SER A 298 7.20 8.50 -13.08
C SER A 298 7.76 9.48 -14.12
N LYS A 299 9.10 9.54 -14.29
CA LYS A 299 9.74 10.32 -15.36
C LYS A 299 9.36 9.76 -16.74
N ARG A 300 9.60 8.46 -16.99
CA ARG A 300 9.26 7.78 -18.25
C ARG A 300 7.77 7.77 -18.60
N LEU A 301 6.87 7.88 -17.61
CA LEU A 301 5.44 8.11 -17.85
C LEU A 301 5.16 9.57 -18.25
N ALA A 302 5.75 10.56 -17.56
CA ALA A 302 5.61 11.96 -17.93
C ALA A 302 6.17 12.27 -19.33
N ASP A 303 7.30 11.65 -19.70
CA ASP A 303 7.95 11.74 -21.01
C ASP A 303 7.08 11.20 -22.17
N ARG A 304 6.01 10.43 -21.88
CA ARG A 304 5.05 9.89 -22.86
C ARG A 304 3.83 10.76 -23.08
N LEU A 305 3.58 11.76 -22.22
CA LEU A 305 2.39 12.59 -22.28
C LEU A 305 2.53 13.67 -23.37
N PRO A 306 1.42 14.14 -23.97
CA PRO A 306 1.44 15.27 -24.89
C PRO A 306 2.10 16.53 -24.27
N PRO A 307 2.82 17.34 -25.06
CA PRO A 307 3.41 18.59 -24.58
C PRO A 307 2.35 19.51 -23.95
N GLY A 308 2.59 19.92 -22.70
CA GLY A 308 1.67 20.76 -21.94
C GLY A 308 0.60 20.02 -21.11
N THR A 309 0.49 18.68 -21.21
CA THR A 309 -0.39 17.89 -20.32
C THR A 309 0.01 18.01 -18.85
N LEU A 310 1.30 18.10 -18.52
CA LEU A 310 1.79 18.21 -17.14
C LEU A 310 2.22 19.65 -16.80
N GLU A 311 1.70 20.19 -15.68
CA GLU A 311 2.19 21.42 -15.07
C GLU A 311 2.67 21.18 -13.63
N LEU A 312 3.94 21.51 -13.40
CA LEU A 312 4.62 21.48 -12.11
C LEU A 312 4.45 22.83 -11.38
N ASN A 313 4.64 22.86 -10.06
CA ASN A 313 4.38 24.04 -9.21
C ASN A 313 2.94 24.58 -9.38
N ARG A 314 1.96 23.68 -9.30
CA ARG A 314 0.51 23.92 -9.33
C ARG A 314 -0.15 23.25 -8.13
N LYS A 315 -0.02 23.84 -6.94
CA LYS A 315 -0.73 23.32 -5.76
C LYS A 315 -2.21 23.72 -5.87
N VAL A 316 -3.07 22.77 -6.22
CA VAL A 316 -4.53 22.91 -6.11
C VAL A 316 -4.91 23.19 -4.64
N PHE A 317 -5.80 24.16 -4.43
CA PHE A 317 -6.35 24.47 -3.10
C PHE A 317 -7.87 24.49 -3.04
N SER A 318 -8.56 24.63 -4.18
CA SER A 318 -10.01 24.48 -4.25
C SER A 318 -10.47 23.74 -5.50
N ILE A 319 -11.58 23.01 -5.36
CA ILE A 319 -12.30 22.32 -6.42
C ILE A 319 -13.79 22.62 -6.23
N HIS A 320 -14.32 23.55 -7.03
CA HIS A 320 -15.70 24.04 -6.94
C HIS A 320 -16.49 23.54 -8.14
N LYS A 321 -17.66 22.94 -7.93
CA LYS A 321 -18.56 22.54 -8.99
C LYS A 321 -19.24 23.78 -9.57
N SER A 322 -19.01 24.05 -10.85
CA SER A 322 -19.57 25.22 -11.52
C SER A 322 -21.11 25.12 -11.55
N PRO A 323 -21.83 26.25 -11.40
CA PRO A 323 -23.29 26.25 -11.57
C PRO A 323 -23.64 25.84 -13.00
N ALA A 324 -24.74 25.09 -13.16
CA ALA A 324 -25.17 24.61 -14.47
C ALA A 324 -25.54 25.78 -15.39
N SER A 325 -24.64 26.13 -16.31
CA SER A 325 -24.86 27.21 -17.26
C SER A 325 -25.78 26.76 -18.38
N SER A 326 -26.91 27.45 -18.55
CA SER A 326 -27.85 27.26 -19.65
C SER A 326 -27.28 27.60 -21.04
N SER A 327 -26.03 28.07 -21.11
CA SER A 327 -25.29 28.30 -22.36
C SER A 327 -24.24 27.21 -22.67
N SER A 328 -24.03 26.22 -21.81
CA SER A 328 -23.13 25.10 -22.11
C SER A 328 -23.80 24.14 -23.12
N PRO A 329 -23.20 23.89 -24.31
CA PRO A 329 -23.82 23.08 -25.35
C PRO A 329 -24.01 21.60 -24.97
N THR A 330 -23.31 21.11 -23.95
CA THR A 330 -23.48 19.75 -23.40
C THR A 330 -24.40 19.70 -22.17
N ASN A 331 -24.70 20.84 -21.55
CA ASN A 331 -25.39 20.95 -20.25
C ASN A 331 -24.78 20.07 -19.12
N GLN A 332 -23.49 19.70 -19.25
CA GLN A 332 -22.79 18.83 -18.30
C GLN A 332 -22.18 19.64 -17.15
N PRO A 333 -22.17 19.10 -15.91
CA PRO A 333 -21.59 19.77 -14.77
C PRO A 333 -20.05 19.78 -14.86
N THR A 334 -19.46 20.97 -14.98
CA THR A 334 -18.01 21.17 -14.87
C THR A 334 -17.59 21.46 -13.43
N TYR A 335 -16.29 21.32 -13.18
CA TYR A 335 -15.62 21.75 -11.97
C TYR A 335 -14.57 22.79 -12.32
N SER A 336 -14.50 23.85 -11.53
CA SER A 336 -13.44 24.86 -11.53
C SER A 336 -12.39 24.48 -10.48
N ILE A 337 -11.14 24.30 -10.91
CA ILE A 337 -10.02 23.85 -10.11
C ILE A 337 -9.00 24.97 -10.01
N SER A 338 -8.79 25.52 -8.82
CA SER A 338 -7.92 26.68 -8.61
C SER A 338 -6.64 26.34 -7.84
N THR A 339 -5.54 26.97 -8.26
CA THR A 339 -4.19 26.74 -7.73
C THR A 339 -3.68 27.93 -6.93
N THR A 340 -2.79 27.70 -5.95
CA THR A 340 -2.21 28.77 -5.13
C THR A 340 -1.33 29.75 -5.91
N GLN A 341 -1.02 29.41 -7.16
CA GLN A 341 -0.25 30.21 -8.11
C GLN A 341 -1.16 31.10 -8.99
N GLY A 342 -2.49 31.07 -8.79
CA GLY A 342 -3.45 31.96 -9.44
C GLY A 342 -4.03 31.43 -10.75
N GLN A 343 -3.66 30.22 -11.20
CA GLN A 343 -4.28 29.58 -12.36
C GLN A 343 -5.54 28.83 -11.95
N THR A 344 -6.57 28.94 -12.79
CA THR A 344 -7.83 28.19 -12.70
C THR A 344 -8.02 27.37 -13.98
N TYR A 345 -8.52 26.15 -13.83
CA TYR A 345 -8.78 25.19 -14.90
C TYR A 345 -10.23 24.72 -14.80
N GLU A 346 -10.87 24.37 -15.92
CA GLU A 346 -12.20 23.75 -15.91
C GLU A 346 -12.18 22.39 -16.62
N ALA A 347 -12.90 21.41 -16.06
CA ALA A 347 -13.12 20.10 -16.67
C ALA A 347 -14.43 19.44 -16.17
N PRO A 348 -15.07 18.56 -16.95
CA PRO A 348 -16.21 17.76 -16.51
C PRO A 348 -15.83 16.62 -15.54
N VAL A 349 -14.54 16.24 -15.47
CA VAL A 349 -14.03 15.18 -14.57
C VAL A 349 -12.77 15.66 -13.86
N VAL A 350 -12.61 15.29 -12.58
CA VAL A 350 -11.39 15.53 -11.81
C VAL A 350 -10.93 14.26 -11.10
N ILE A 351 -9.64 13.91 -11.18
CA ILE A 351 -9.03 12.82 -10.42
C ILE A 351 -8.17 13.41 -9.30
N ILE A 352 -8.37 12.94 -8.08
CA ILE A 352 -7.70 13.42 -6.87
C ILE A 352 -6.77 12.30 -6.38
N THR A 353 -5.45 12.53 -6.46
CA THR A 353 -4.41 11.56 -6.07
C THR A 353 -3.50 11.89 -4.86
N PRO A 354 -3.55 13.07 -4.20
CA PRO A 354 -2.75 13.31 -2.99
C PRO A 354 -3.10 12.35 -1.83
N PRO A 355 -2.16 12.10 -0.89
CA PRO A 355 -2.46 11.48 0.39
C PRO A 355 -3.68 12.09 1.11
N ARG A 356 -4.47 11.26 1.79
CA ARG A 356 -5.73 11.66 2.45
C ARG A 356 -5.62 12.92 3.34
N PRO A 357 -4.58 13.13 4.17
CA PRO A 357 -4.43 14.36 4.95
C PRO A 357 -4.27 15.65 4.11
N LEU A 358 -3.88 15.54 2.83
CA LEU A 358 -3.78 16.65 1.89
C LEU A 358 -5.07 16.85 1.09
N ILE A 359 -5.83 15.79 0.80
CA ILE A 359 -7.21 15.91 0.29
C ILE A 359 -8.05 16.73 1.27
N CYS A 360 -7.88 16.50 2.57
CA CYS A 360 -8.54 17.28 3.63
C CYS A 360 -8.14 18.77 3.71
N GLN A 361 -7.20 19.25 2.89
CA GLN A 361 -6.79 20.66 2.78
C GLN A 361 -7.33 21.36 1.51
N ILE A 362 -8.03 20.65 0.64
CA ILE A 362 -8.68 21.23 -0.54
C ILE A 362 -10.08 21.71 -0.13
N ASP A 363 -10.43 22.94 -0.49
CA ASP A 363 -11.80 23.45 -0.34
C ASP A 363 -12.71 22.88 -1.44
N PHE A 364 -13.77 22.18 -1.03
CA PHE A 364 -14.74 21.55 -1.92
C PHE A 364 -16.09 22.25 -1.81
N GLN A 365 -16.64 22.68 -2.95
CA GLN A 365 -17.96 23.29 -3.02
C GLN A 365 -18.79 22.60 -4.12
N PRO A 366 -19.92 21.93 -3.83
CA PRO A 366 -20.42 21.64 -2.47
C PRO A 366 -19.41 20.80 -1.67
N PRO A 367 -19.46 20.84 -0.33
CA PRO A 367 -18.61 20.02 0.53
C PRO A 367 -18.74 18.52 0.20
N LEU A 368 -17.63 17.79 0.35
CA LEU A 368 -17.66 16.33 0.27
C LEU A 368 -18.63 15.73 1.32
N PRO A 369 -19.25 14.57 1.03
CA PRO A 369 -20.11 13.86 1.98
C PRO A 369 -19.50 13.77 3.39
N SER A 370 -20.35 13.91 4.40
CA SER A 370 -19.90 14.03 5.80
C SER A 370 -19.14 12.80 6.28
N SER A 371 -19.48 11.60 5.81
CA SER A 371 -18.75 10.35 6.05
C SER A 371 -17.41 10.31 5.33
N LEU A 372 -17.33 10.73 4.06
CA LEU A 372 -16.07 10.77 3.28
C LEU A 372 -15.01 11.65 3.95
N ILE A 373 -15.37 12.90 4.27
CA ILE A 373 -14.41 13.80 4.92
C ILE A 373 -14.08 13.34 6.34
N GLN A 374 -14.98 12.62 7.01
CA GLN A 374 -14.73 12.01 8.32
C GLN A 374 -13.83 10.77 8.28
N TYR A 375 -13.91 9.97 7.21
CA TYR A 375 -13.04 8.82 6.97
C TYR A 375 -11.62 9.30 6.67
N TYR A 376 -11.44 10.17 5.66
CA TYR A 376 -10.12 10.67 5.27
C TYR A 376 -9.40 11.46 6.38
N ARG A 377 -10.13 12.25 7.18
CA ARG A 377 -9.54 12.98 8.34
C ARG A 377 -9.02 12.06 9.45
N ARG A 378 -9.45 10.80 9.49
CA ARG A 378 -9.01 9.80 10.48
C ARG A 378 -7.89 8.88 9.96
N GLN A 379 -7.34 9.11 8.76
CA GLN A 379 -6.34 8.25 8.12
C GLN A 379 -5.00 8.99 7.95
N PRO A 380 -4.18 9.09 9.02
CA PRO A 380 -2.87 9.74 8.99
C PRO A 380 -1.82 8.95 8.19
N MET A 381 -0.72 9.62 7.87
CA MET A 381 0.50 8.99 7.32
C MET A 381 1.41 8.50 8.44
N GLY A 382 2.18 7.43 8.20
CA GLY A 382 3.27 7.01 9.07
C GLY A 382 4.43 8.01 9.13
N SER A 383 5.38 7.79 10.05
CA SER A 383 6.36 8.80 10.48
C SER A 383 7.80 8.32 10.28
N ILE A 384 8.40 8.68 9.14
CA ILE A 384 9.68 8.13 8.67
C ILE A 384 10.74 9.19 8.37
N ILE A 385 11.97 8.93 8.85
CA ILE A 385 13.20 9.56 8.38
C ILE A 385 14.07 8.46 7.77
N LYS A 386 14.51 8.69 6.54
CA LYS A 386 15.43 7.83 5.80
C LYS A 386 16.80 8.50 5.76
N PHE A 387 17.82 7.83 6.29
CA PHE A 387 19.21 8.22 6.08
C PHE A 387 19.82 7.33 5.01
N ASN A 388 20.55 7.93 4.06
CA ASN A 388 21.44 7.21 3.14
C ASN A 388 22.87 7.65 3.45
N ILE A 389 23.73 6.70 3.83
CA ILE A 389 25.12 6.94 4.23
C ILE A 389 26.03 6.32 3.17
N ILE A 390 26.75 7.18 2.44
CA ILE A 390 27.56 6.81 1.28
C ILE A 390 29.03 6.72 1.69
N TYR A 391 29.71 5.64 1.28
CA TYR A 391 31.10 5.30 1.60
C TYR A 391 31.89 4.95 0.32
N PRO A 392 33.24 5.01 0.35
CA PRO A 392 34.07 4.70 -0.81
C PRO A 392 33.94 3.26 -1.33
N THR A 393 33.51 2.31 -0.50
CA THR A 393 33.19 0.91 -0.89
C THR A 393 32.14 0.33 0.08
N PRO A 394 31.38 -0.72 -0.29
CA PRO A 394 30.50 -1.45 0.63
C PRO A 394 31.31 -2.37 1.57
N PHE A 395 32.08 -1.76 2.47
CA PHE A 395 33.12 -2.45 3.26
C PHE A 395 32.58 -3.57 4.16
N TRP A 396 31.33 -3.48 4.63
CA TRP A 396 30.66 -4.51 5.44
C TRP A 396 30.55 -5.85 4.72
N ARG A 397 30.51 -5.88 3.37
CA ARG A 397 30.52 -7.13 2.59
C ARG A 397 31.79 -7.94 2.87
N LYS A 398 32.95 -7.28 3.03
CA LYS A 398 34.22 -7.92 3.43
C LYS A 398 34.21 -8.44 4.87
N LEU A 399 33.33 -7.93 5.73
CA LEU A 399 33.11 -8.44 7.09
C LEU A 399 32.14 -9.64 7.12
N GLY A 400 31.67 -10.11 5.97
CA GLY A 400 30.65 -11.16 5.85
C GLY A 400 29.25 -10.69 6.26
N LEU A 401 28.94 -9.40 6.08
CA LEU A 401 27.66 -8.77 6.42
C LEU A 401 26.95 -8.25 5.18
N ASN A 402 25.62 -8.25 5.19
CA ASN A 402 24.76 -7.81 4.08
C ASN A 402 24.14 -6.41 4.28
N GLY A 403 24.67 -5.61 5.22
CA GLY A 403 24.10 -4.31 5.59
C GLY A 403 22.74 -4.36 6.31
N GLY A 404 22.09 -5.53 6.33
CA GLY A 404 20.82 -5.79 7.01
C GLY A 404 20.95 -5.72 8.52
N MET A 405 20.14 -4.90 9.20
CA MET A 405 20.02 -4.88 10.65
C MET A 405 18.57 -4.70 11.09
N ILE A 406 18.18 -5.40 12.16
CA ILE A 406 16.95 -5.15 12.92
C ILE A 406 17.29 -4.89 14.40
N ASN A 407 16.61 -3.93 15.03
CA ASN A 407 16.95 -3.44 16.37
C ASN A 407 15.74 -3.41 17.33
N ALA A 408 15.71 -4.33 18.29
CA ALA A 408 14.63 -4.50 19.25
C ALA A 408 14.79 -3.64 20.54
N ASP A 409 15.76 -2.74 20.58
CA ASP A 409 15.95 -1.76 21.65
C ASP A 409 15.38 -0.39 21.23
N GLU A 410 14.18 -0.09 21.75
CA GLU A 410 13.41 1.12 21.51
C GLU A 410 14.02 2.41 22.12
N SER A 411 15.14 2.34 22.84
CA SER A 411 15.90 3.55 23.20
C SER A 411 16.69 4.11 22.01
N SER A 412 17.08 3.24 21.07
CA SER A 412 17.85 3.58 19.88
C SER A 412 17.08 4.46 18.89
N PRO A 413 17.78 5.35 18.14
CA PRO A 413 17.16 6.10 17.04
C PRO A 413 16.81 5.19 15.85
N ILE A 414 17.73 4.34 15.39
CA ILE A 414 17.55 3.52 14.18
C ILE A 414 16.91 2.17 14.51
N GLN A 415 15.86 1.80 13.75
CA GLN A 415 15.13 0.53 13.87
C GLN A 415 15.63 -0.53 12.88
N LEU A 416 15.90 -0.12 11.63
CA LEU A 416 16.24 -1.00 10.50
C LEU A 416 17.40 -0.41 9.68
N THR A 417 18.27 -1.26 9.13
CA THR A 417 19.21 -0.89 8.06
C THR A 417 19.25 -1.94 6.96
N TYR A 418 19.66 -1.54 5.74
CA TYR A 418 19.90 -2.44 4.60
C TYR A 418 21.10 -1.92 3.77
N ASP A 419 21.72 -2.81 2.99
CA ASP A 419 22.65 -2.40 1.93
C ASP A 419 21.88 -1.77 0.76
N ASN A 420 22.12 -0.48 0.52
CA ASN A 420 21.50 0.30 -0.55
C ASN A 420 22.48 0.64 -1.68
N SER A 421 23.64 -0.02 -1.74
CA SER A 421 24.69 0.29 -2.72
C SER A 421 24.18 0.13 -4.15
N PRO A 422 24.70 0.89 -5.14
CA PRO A 422 24.34 0.70 -6.54
C PRO A 422 24.67 -0.70 -7.07
N ALA A 423 24.07 -1.07 -8.20
CA ALA A 423 24.23 -2.40 -8.81
C ALA A 423 25.69 -2.74 -9.17
N ASP A 424 26.52 -1.74 -9.51
CA ASP A 424 27.94 -1.91 -9.81
C ASP A 424 28.84 -2.03 -8.56
N ALA A 425 28.28 -1.76 -7.37
CA ALA A 425 28.96 -1.76 -6.07
C ALA A 425 30.22 -0.87 -5.96
N LYS A 426 30.41 0.12 -6.86
CA LYS A 426 31.56 1.06 -6.79
C LYS A 426 31.55 1.88 -5.50
N LEU A 427 30.37 2.38 -5.14
CA LEU A 427 30.11 3.04 -3.86
C LEU A 427 29.42 2.07 -2.89
N GLY A 428 29.71 2.20 -1.61
CA GLY A 428 28.94 1.53 -0.57
C GLY A 428 27.84 2.45 -0.06
N VAL A 429 26.60 1.98 0.06
CA VAL A 429 25.54 2.75 0.74
C VAL A 429 24.85 1.89 1.79
N ILE A 430 24.69 2.43 3.00
CA ILE A 430 23.73 1.92 3.99
C ILE A 430 22.52 2.84 3.99
N VAL A 431 21.32 2.26 3.79
CA VAL A 431 20.07 2.92 4.16
C VAL A 431 19.75 2.60 5.61
N ALA A 432 19.37 3.60 6.41
CA ALA A 432 18.99 3.46 7.80
C ALA A 432 17.67 4.19 8.09
N PHE A 433 16.76 3.53 8.81
CA PHE A 433 15.42 4.04 9.08
C PHE A 433 15.19 4.38 10.54
N VAL A 434 14.56 5.54 10.75
CA VAL A 434 14.01 6.02 12.02
C VAL A 434 12.50 6.17 11.81
N LEU A 435 11.69 5.48 12.62
CA LEU A 435 10.27 5.18 12.35
C LEU A 435 9.34 5.52 13.53
N GLY A 436 8.04 5.73 13.29
CA GLY A 436 7.00 5.91 14.31
C GLY A 436 7.31 6.96 15.37
N ASN A 437 7.07 6.64 16.65
CA ASN A 437 7.42 7.52 17.76
C ASN A 437 8.94 7.75 17.89
N ASN A 438 9.78 6.84 17.39
CA ASN A 438 11.24 7.03 17.42
C ASN A 438 11.65 8.21 16.52
N SER A 439 11.03 8.38 15.35
CA SER A 439 11.33 9.51 14.44
C SER A 439 10.86 10.84 15.01
N ARG A 440 9.62 10.90 15.52
CA ARG A 440 9.07 12.08 16.23
C ARG A 440 9.94 12.46 17.42
N ARG A 441 10.34 11.49 18.24
CA ARG A 441 11.22 11.70 19.40
C ARG A 441 12.62 12.15 18.99
N PHE A 442 13.21 11.53 17.97
CA PHE A 442 14.57 11.81 17.50
C PHE A 442 14.71 13.24 16.96
N VAL A 443 13.76 13.71 16.14
CA VAL A 443 13.75 15.11 15.64
C VAL A 443 13.52 16.11 16.76
N ARG A 444 12.58 15.83 17.68
CA ARG A 444 12.28 16.73 18.80
C ARG A 444 13.46 16.87 19.77
N GLN A 445 14.21 15.80 20.01
CA GLN A 445 15.39 15.81 20.88
C GLN A 445 16.65 16.35 20.19
N ASN A 446 16.76 16.18 18.87
CA ASN A 446 17.94 16.53 18.08
C ASN A 446 17.50 17.35 16.86
N PRO A 447 17.14 18.64 17.03
CA PRO A 447 16.61 19.47 15.93
C PRO A 447 17.64 19.78 14.85
N ASP A 448 18.93 19.78 15.19
CA ASP A 448 20.04 19.97 14.24
C ASP A 448 20.34 18.70 13.42
N LYS A 449 20.49 18.86 12.10
CA LYS A 449 20.91 17.83 11.15
C LYS A 449 22.34 17.33 11.42
N LEU A 450 23.25 18.19 11.88
CA LEU A 450 24.65 17.79 12.14
C LEU A 450 24.72 16.85 13.36
N VAL A 451 23.99 17.17 14.43
CA VAL A 451 23.83 16.28 15.60
C VAL A 451 23.17 14.95 15.19
N ARG A 452 22.10 14.97 14.40
CA ARG A 452 21.48 13.72 13.89
C ARG A 452 22.46 12.88 13.07
N ARG A 453 23.22 13.51 12.15
CA ARG A 453 24.30 12.85 11.39
C ARG A 453 25.32 12.17 12.31
N GLN A 454 25.82 12.87 13.33
CA GLN A 454 26.80 12.32 14.27
C GLN A 454 26.25 11.11 15.03
N ILE A 455 25.01 11.18 15.53
CA ILE A 455 24.36 10.07 16.22
C ILE A 455 24.17 8.86 15.31
N VAL A 456 23.76 9.08 14.05
CA VAL A 456 23.61 8.02 13.03
C VAL A 456 24.95 7.33 12.75
N LEU A 457 26.01 8.09 12.47
CA LEU A 457 27.34 7.51 12.19
C LEU A 457 27.92 6.78 13.41
N HIS A 458 27.79 7.35 14.61
CA HIS A 458 28.22 6.68 15.83
C HIS A 458 27.47 5.35 16.03
N PHE A 459 26.14 5.33 15.86
CA PHE A 459 25.35 4.10 15.93
C PHE A 459 25.81 3.06 14.89
N LEU A 460 26.00 3.45 13.63
CA LEU A 460 26.49 2.55 12.58
C LEU A 460 27.90 2.00 12.88
N SER A 461 28.76 2.76 13.57
CA SER A 461 30.07 2.26 14.01
C SER A 461 29.98 1.13 15.05
N THR A 462 28.91 1.08 15.85
CA THR A 462 28.65 -0.06 16.76
C THR A 462 28.20 -1.33 16.05
N LEU A 463 27.77 -1.22 14.78
CA LEU A 463 27.31 -2.34 13.95
C LEU A 463 28.40 -2.85 12.99
N PHE A 464 29.09 -1.92 12.33
CA PHE A 464 29.97 -2.19 11.19
C PHE A 464 31.45 -1.84 11.45
N GLY A 465 31.79 -1.29 12.63
CA GLY A 465 33.15 -0.88 13.01
C GLY A 465 33.49 0.56 12.63
N SER A 466 34.71 0.99 12.95
CA SER A 466 35.17 2.39 12.81
C SER A 466 35.06 2.95 11.39
N SER A 467 35.16 2.13 10.34
CA SER A 467 34.94 2.56 8.95
C SER A 467 33.57 3.21 8.70
N ALA A 468 32.58 2.97 9.56
CA ALA A 468 31.27 3.64 9.49
C ALA A 468 31.30 5.12 9.91
N LEU A 469 32.42 5.61 10.47
CA LEU A 469 32.62 7.02 10.82
C LEU A 469 33.15 7.85 9.64
N GLU A 470 33.58 7.20 8.55
CA GLU A 470 34.25 7.82 7.38
C GLU A 470 33.38 7.79 6.09
N PRO A 471 32.17 8.38 6.07
CA PRO A 471 31.36 8.46 4.86
C PRO A 471 31.82 9.58 3.92
N CYS A 472 31.71 9.36 2.61
CA CYS A 472 31.77 10.42 1.61
C CYS A 472 30.63 11.43 1.82
N GLN A 473 29.42 10.94 2.13
CA GLN A 473 28.23 11.77 2.26
C GLN A 473 27.22 11.14 3.23
N VAL A 474 26.44 11.99 3.91
CA VAL A 474 25.27 11.58 4.69
C VAL A 474 24.08 12.40 4.21
N LEU A 475 23.07 11.70 3.71
CA LEU A 475 21.83 12.26 3.22
C LEU A 475 20.70 11.95 4.20
N GLU A 476 19.84 12.93 4.49
CA GLU A 476 18.67 12.80 5.36
C GLU A 476 17.41 13.23 4.62
N MET A 477 16.45 12.33 4.50
CA MET A 477 15.09 12.62 4.04
C MET A 477 14.08 12.40 5.18
N ASN A 478 13.59 13.48 5.78
CA ASN A 478 12.49 13.42 6.74
C ASN A 478 11.15 13.62 6.01
N TRP A 479 10.41 12.54 5.79
CA TRP A 479 9.14 12.58 5.07
C TRP A 479 8.02 13.27 5.84
N THR A 480 8.11 13.42 7.17
CA THR A 480 7.11 14.19 7.95
C THR A 480 7.17 15.69 7.65
N LEU A 481 8.29 16.17 7.08
CA LEU A 481 8.48 17.57 6.68
C LEU A 481 8.32 17.78 5.17
N ALA A 482 8.01 16.74 4.39
CA ALA A 482 7.73 16.86 2.97
C ALA A 482 6.31 17.42 2.76
N PRO A 483 6.15 18.66 2.26
CA PRO A 483 4.88 19.40 2.34
C PRO A 483 3.74 18.75 1.56
N TYR A 484 4.07 17.97 0.52
CA TYR A 484 3.11 17.28 -0.35
C TYR A 484 3.14 15.75 -0.18
N ALA A 485 3.63 15.26 0.96
CA ALA A 485 3.53 13.86 1.38
C ALA A 485 3.11 13.66 2.84
N THR A 486 3.43 14.62 3.72
CA THR A 486 3.10 14.68 5.18
C THR A 486 3.56 13.50 6.05
N GLY A 487 4.18 12.48 5.45
CA GLY A 487 4.71 11.29 6.09
C GLY A 487 4.98 10.19 5.06
N GLY A 488 5.00 8.95 5.51
CA GLY A 488 5.19 7.78 4.65
C GLY A 488 5.10 6.47 5.44
N TYR A 489 5.02 5.30 4.80
CA TYR A 489 4.99 5.13 3.33
C TYR A 489 3.60 5.42 2.76
N GLY A 490 2.55 4.82 3.33
CA GLY A 490 1.14 5.09 3.01
C GLY A 490 0.36 5.67 4.20
N SER A 491 -0.95 5.83 4.03
CA SER A 491 -1.87 6.09 5.15
C SER A 491 -2.35 4.78 5.75
N PHE A 492 -2.52 4.73 7.08
CA PHE A 492 -3.05 3.57 7.81
C PHE A 492 -4.41 3.88 8.45
N ASN A 493 -5.09 2.85 8.94
CA ASN A 493 -6.33 2.99 9.69
C ASN A 493 -6.08 2.84 11.20
N PRO A 494 -6.36 3.88 12.01
CA PRO A 494 -6.49 3.74 13.46
C PRO A 494 -7.65 2.82 13.87
N PRO A 495 -7.66 2.31 15.12
CA PRO A 495 -8.75 1.47 15.61
C PRO A 495 -10.14 2.09 15.47
N GLY A 496 -11.11 1.28 15.04
CA GLY A 496 -12.51 1.64 14.83
C GLY A 496 -12.78 2.43 13.54
N VAL A 497 -11.77 2.79 12.75
CA VAL A 497 -11.94 3.67 11.58
C VAL A 497 -12.50 2.93 10.36
N LEU A 498 -12.17 1.65 10.16
CA LEU A 498 -12.66 0.89 8.99
C LEU A 498 -14.16 0.55 9.11
N THR A 499 -14.62 0.25 10.33
CA THR A 499 -15.99 -0.22 10.62
C THR A 499 -16.94 0.89 11.08
N SER A 500 -16.47 2.14 11.17
CA SER A 500 -17.31 3.33 11.39
C SER A 500 -18.01 3.86 10.13
N PHE A 501 -17.69 3.30 8.95
CA PHE A 501 -18.25 3.69 7.64
C PHE A 501 -18.55 2.42 6.85
N GLU A 502 -19.62 2.41 6.06
CA GLU A 502 -20.00 1.21 5.29
C GLU A 502 -19.02 0.90 4.15
N GLU A 503 -19.07 -0.30 3.59
CA GLU A 503 -18.23 -0.59 2.41
C GLU A 503 -18.68 0.20 1.19
N GLU A 504 -19.99 0.27 0.96
CA GLU A 504 -20.62 1.09 -0.07
C GLU A 504 -20.17 2.55 0.10
N GLU A 505 -20.12 3.06 1.33
CA GLU A 505 -19.48 4.34 1.59
C GLU A 505 -18.03 4.35 1.12
N ARG A 506 -17.13 3.48 1.62
CA ARG A 506 -15.69 3.54 1.28
C ARG A 506 -15.35 3.22 -0.20
N ASP A 507 -16.18 2.43 -0.89
CA ASP A 507 -15.97 1.94 -2.26
C ASP A 507 -16.70 2.80 -3.30
N GLU A 508 -17.93 3.27 -3.04
CA GLU A 508 -18.61 4.26 -3.89
C GLU A 508 -18.00 5.67 -3.71
N MET A 509 -17.35 5.97 -2.56
CA MET A 509 -16.47 7.14 -2.39
C MET A 509 -15.29 7.21 -3.37
N SER A 510 -15.08 6.19 -4.19
CA SER A 510 -14.19 6.30 -5.35
C SER A 510 -14.66 7.35 -6.36
N ASN A 511 -15.93 7.78 -6.37
CA ASN A 511 -16.33 9.05 -7.01
C ASN A 511 -17.50 9.82 -6.34
N VAL A 512 -17.35 11.14 -6.20
CA VAL A 512 -18.40 12.08 -5.73
C VAL A 512 -18.88 12.93 -6.92
N GLY A 513 -19.93 12.48 -7.59
CA GLY A 513 -20.23 12.96 -8.94
C GLY A 513 -19.10 12.55 -9.88
N ASN A 514 -18.45 13.52 -10.54
CA ASN A 514 -17.29 13.25 -11.40
C ASN A 514 -15.95 13.61 -10.71
N LEU A 515 -15.93 13.77 -9.38
CA LEU A 515 -14.70 13.84 -8.59
C LEU A 515 -14.27 12.42 -8.22
N PHE A 516 -13.26 11.87 -8.90
CA PHE A 516 -12.71 10.54 -8.65
C PHE A 516 -11.53 10.57 -7.69
N PHE A 517 -11.35 9.50 -6.91
CA PHE A 517 -10.27 9.39 -5.91
C PHE A 517 -9.35 8.19 -6.18
N ALA A 518 -8.06 8.47 -6.36
CA ALA A 518 -7.02 7.48 -6.66
C ALA A 518 -5.81 7.62 -5.70
N GLY A 519 -4.79 6.79 -5.91
CA GLY A 519 -3.63 6.66 -5.03
C GLY A 519 -3.52 5.27 -4.40
N ASP A 520 -2.33 4.92 -3.94
CA ASP A 520 -2.02 3.68 -3.19
C ASP A 520 -3.00 3.40 -2.05
N ALA A 521 -3.49 4.45 -1.40
CA ALA A 521 -4.40 4.41 -0.27
C ALA A 521 -5.84 3.95 -0.64
N THR A 522 -6.22 3.96 -1.92
CA THR A 522 -7.52 3.44 -2.41
C THR A 522 -7.43 2.05 -3.04
N SER A 523 -6.23 1.45 -3.11
CA SER A 523 -6.06 0.06 -3.55
C SER A 523 -6.25 -0.91 -2.39
N HIS A 524 -7.02 -1.98 -2.63
CA HIS A 524 -7.17 -3.12 -1.72
C HIS A 524 -6.11 -4.22 -1.96
N ILE A 525 -5.19 -4.00 -2.89
CA ILE A 525 -4.03 -4.86 -3.18
C ILE A 525 -2.77 -4.01 -3.03
N TRP A 526 -1.82 -4.47 -2.24
CA TRP A 526 -0.56 -3.74 -1.94
C TRP A 526 -0.76 -2.26 -1.57
N GLN A 527 -1.72 -1.97 -0.68
CA GLN A 527 -1.96 -0.62 -0.12
C GLN A 527 -0.65 -0.06 0.48
N GLY A 528 -0.31 1.19 0.16
CA GLY A 528 0.94 1.82 0.58
C GLY A 528 2.15 1.64 -0.37
N TYR A 529 2.05 0.78 -1.39
CA TYR A 529 3.15 0.47 -2.32
C TYR A 529 2.92 1.00 -3.74
N MET A 530 3.96 0.93 -4.58
CA MET A 530 3.90 1.32 -6.00
C MET A 530 2.89 0.47 -6.80
N GLU A 531 2.77 -0.82 -6.50
CA GLU A 531 1.76 -1.72 -7.09
C GLU A 531 0.34 -1.19 -6.81
N GLY A 532 0.02 -0.84 -5.56
CA GLY A 532 -1.27 -0.28 -5.19
C GLY A 532 -1.54 1.08 -5.87
N ALA A 533 -0.52 1.93 -6.01
CA ALA A 533 -0.66 3.20 -6.73
C ALA A 533 -0.99 3.00 -8.22
N LEU A 534 -0.34 2.02 -8.87
CA LEU A 534 -0.60 1.63 -10.25
C LEU A 534 -2.03 1.09 -10.41
N LEU A 535 -2.40 0.06 -9.63
CA LEU A 535 -3.72 -0.57 -9.67
C LEU A 535 -4.86 0.42 -9.44
N SER A 536 -4.70 1.33 -8.48
CA SER A 536 -5.65 2.42 -8.21
C SER A 536 -5.78 3.36 -9.41
N GLY A 537 -4.65 3.76 -10.02
CA GLY A 537 -4.63 4.62 -11.20
C GLY A 537 -5.42 4.01 -12.35
N THR A 538 -5.06 2.78 -12.74
CA THR A 538 -5.69 2.00 -13.82
C THR A 538 -7.18 1.76 -13.58
N SER A 539 -7.59 1.48 -12.34
CA SER A 539 -9.00 1.25 -11.98
C SER A 539 -9.85 2.51 -12.19
N VAL A 540 -9.32 3.68 -11.80
CA VAL A 540 -10.03 4.97 -11.93
C VAL A 540 -10.06 5.45 -13.38
N SER A 541 -8.95 5.39 -14.12
CA SER A 541 -8.95 5.75 -15.55
C SER A 541 -9.90 4.87 -16.37
N THR A 542 -9.93 3.57 -16.13
CA THR A 542 -10.84 2.65 -16.84
C THR A 542 -12.31 3.04 -16.64
N ARG A 543 -12.71 3.33 -15.40
CA ARG A 543 -14.09 3.79 -15.09
C ARG A 543 -14.42 5.16 -15.66
N ILE A 544 -13.43 6.03 -15.86
CA ILE A 544 -13.63 7.33 -16.50
C ILE A 544 -13.84 7.14 -18.01
N LEU A 545 -13.14 6.21 -18.66
CA LEU A 545 -13.40 5.86 -20.07
C LEU A 545 -14.84 5.37 -20.28
N ASP A 546 -15.37 4.57 -19.34
CA ASP A 546 -16.78 4.16 -19.37
C ASP A 546 -17.76 5.35 -19.32
N LEU A 547 -17.38 6.50 -18.74
CA LEU A 547 -18.20 7.72 -18.77
C LEU A 547 -18.21 8.42 -20.12
N PHE A 548 -17.19 8.30 -20.97
CA PHE A 548 -17.11 9.03 -22.24
C PHE A 548 -17.72 8.27 -23.41
N HIS A 549 -18.23 8.99 -24.40
CA HIS A 549 -18.46 8.47 -25.74
C HIS A 549 -17.12 8.35 -26.49
N THR A 550 -16.44 7.22 -26.30
CA THR A 550 -15.31 6.73 -27.10
C THR A 550 -15.79 6.00 -28.35
#